data_AF-A0A7X8FVF9-F1
#
_entry.id   AF-A0A7X8FVF9-F1
#
_cell.length_a   1.000
_cell.length_b   1.000
_cell.length_c   1.000
_cell.angle_alpha   90.00
_cell.angle_beta   90.00
_cell.angle_gamma   90.00
#
_symmetry.space_group_name_H-M   'P 1'
#
loop_
_entity.id
_entity.type
_entity.pdbx_description
1 polymer ?
#
loop_
_entity_poly.entity_id
_entity_poly.type
_entity_poly.pdbx_seq_one_letter_code
_entity_poly.pdbx_strand_id
1 'polypeptide(L)' 'MNPFTPLLVLLVIFAFVFVVTLFRSIRIVPNKTALIVERLGKYSRTLEAGFHIL' A
#
# COMPACT_ATOMS: atom_id res chain seq x y z
N MET A 1 6.58 -23.66 -28.16
CA MET A 1 6.07 -22.80 -27.08
C MET A 1 7.02 -22.96 -25.91
N ASN A 2 7.64 -21.87 -25.42
CA ASN A 2 8.58 -21.99 -24.30
C ASN A 2 7.80 -22.36 -23.03
N PRO A 3 8.14 -23.44 -22.32
CA PRO A 3 7.36 -23.91 -21.16
C PRO A 3 7.36 -22.91 -19.98
N PHE A 4 8.25 -21.92 -20.01
CA PHE A 4 8.40 -20.89 -18.99
C PHE A 4 7.51 -19.65 -19.20
N THR A 5 6.85 -19.50 -20.36
CA THR A 5 5.95 -18.36 -20.61
C THR A 5 4.83 -18.22 -19.56
N PRO A 6 4.14 -19.28 -19.09
CA PRO A 6 3.12 -19.11 -18.05
C PRO A 6 3.71 -18.61 -16.73
N LEU A 7 4.90 -19.08 -16.36
CA LEU A 7 5.58 -18.67 -15.13
C LEU A 7 5.97 -17.19 -15.18
N LEU A 8 6.54 -16.73 -16.30
CA LEU A 8 6.89 -15.32 -16.50
C LEU A 8 5.68 -14.40 -16.42
N VAL A 9 4.56 -14.78 -17.05
CA VAL A 9 3.32 -13.99 -17.00
C VAL A 9 2.83 -13.85 -15.55
N LEU A 10 2.84 -14.95 -14.79
CA LEU A 10 2.40 -14.93 -13.39
C LEU A 10 3.30 -14.06 -12.51
N LEU A 11 4.62 -14.12 -12.73
CA LEU A 11 5.60 -13.29 -12.02
C LEU A 11 5.40 -11.80 -12.29
N VAL A 12 5.14 -11.43 -13.56
CA VAL A 12 4.88 -10.04 -13.95
C VAL A 12 3.60 -9.53 -13.29
N ILE A 13 2.52 -10.31 -13.31
CA ILE A 13 1.26 -9.94 -12.66
C ILE A 13 1.46 -9.77 -11.15
N PHE A 14 2.16 -10.69 -10.50
CA PHE A 14 2.45 -10.61 -9.07
C PHE A 14 3.28 -9.37 -8.73
N ALA A 15 4.38 -9.12 -9.48
CA ALA A 15 5.22 -7.96 -9.29
C ALA A 15 4.43 -6.65 -9.47
N PHE A 16 3.55 -6.59 -10.47
CA PHE A 16 2.69 -5.44 -10.70
C PHE A 16 1.76 -5.18 -9.50
N VAL A 17 1.05 -6.20 -9.03
CA VAL A 17 0.14 -6.08 -7.87
C VAL A 17 0.90 -5.68 -6.61
N PHE A 18 2.08 -6.25 -6.39
CA PHE A 18 2.94 -5.95 -5.26
C PHE A 18 3.35 -4.47 -5.25
N VAL A 19 3.88 -3.98 -6.37
CA VAL A 19 4.32 -2.58 -6.52
C VAL A 19 3.14 -1.61 -6.33
N VAL A 20 1.98 -1.89 -6.94
CA VAL A 20 0.77 -1.06 -6.80
C VAL A 20 0.31 -0.99 -5.34
N THR A 21 0.35 -2.12 -4.62
CA THR A 21 -0.05 -2.17 -3.21
C THR A 21 0.91 -1.37 -2.33
N LEU A 22 2.21 -1.46 -2.61
CA LEU A 22 3.25 -0.75 -1.87
C LEU A 22 3.10 0.78 -2.02
N PHE A 23 2.83 1.26 -3.24
CA PHE A 23 2.54 2.68 -3.45
C PHE A 23 1.22 3.14 -2.83
N ARG A 24 0.20 2.28 -2.76
CA ARG A 24 -1.07 2.59 -2.10
C ARG A 24 -0.97 2.70 -0.58
N SER A 25 -0.01 2.00 0.02
CA SER A 25 0.26 2.04 1.46
C SER A 25 0.85 3.39 1.91
N ILE A 26 1.49 4.12 1.00
CA ILE A 26 2.07 5.42 1.29
C ILE A 26 0.97 6.49 1.43
N ARG A 27 0.89 7.13 2.60
CA ARG A 27 -0.01 8.24 2.90
C ARG A 27 0.79 9.43 3.38
N ILE A 28 0.57 10.58 2.73
CA ILE A 28 1.18 11.86 3.11
C ILE A 28 0.14 12.66 3.87
N VAL A 29 0.43 12.97 5.13
CA VAL A 29 -0.46 13.76 5.99
C VAL A 29 -0.02 15.23 5.97
N PRO A 30 -0.94 16.17 5.64
CA PRO A 30 -0.61 17.60 5.62
C PRO A 30 -0.23 18.15 7.00
N ASN A 31 0.71 19.10 7.05
CA ASN A 31 1.26 19.70 8.29
C ASN A 31 0.24 20.39 9.23
N LYS A 32 -0.97 20.64 8.75
CA LYS A 32 -2.04 21.37 9.47
C LYS A 32 -3.17 20.48 9.98
N THR A 33 -3.06 19.16 9.80
CA THR A 33 -4.13 18.19 10.10
C THR A 33 -3.54 16.91 10.67
N ALA A 34 -4.22 16.30 11.64
CA ALA A 34 -3.95 14.93 12.08
C ALA A 34 -5.05 14.00 11.55
N LEU A 35 -4.67 12.82 11.06
CA LEU A 35 -5.59 11.81 10.53
C LEU A 35 -5.80 10.73 11.58
N ILE A 36 -7.02 10.58 12.10
CA ILE A 36 -7.35 9.49 13.03
C ILE A 36 -7.71 8.25 12.22
N VAL A 37 -7.01 7.14 12.49
CA VAL A 37 -7.25 5.84 11.87
C VAL A 37 -8.04 4.96 12.83
N GLU A 38 -9.19 4.48 12.37
CA GLU A 38 -10.06 3.56 13.07
C GLU A 38 -10.09 2.21 12.35
N ARG A 39 -10.15 1.11 13.11
CA ARG A 39 -10.31 -0.25 12.58
C ARG A 39 -11.47 -0.90 13.31
N LEU A 40 -12.47 -1.36 12.55
CA LEU A 40 -13.68 -2.02 13.09
C LEU A 40 -14.39 -1.19 14.18
N GLY A 41 -14.46 0.14 13.99
CA GLY A 41 -15.10 1.04 14.96
C GLY A 41 -14.30 1.29 16.25
N LYS A 42 -13.04 0.84 16.31
CA LYS A 42 -12.11 1.15 17.41
C LYS A 42 -10.98 2.04 16.92
N TYR A 43 -10.57 2.99 17.77
CA TYR A 43 -9.35 3.76 17.55
C TYR A 43 -8.15 2.83 17.37
N SER A 44 -7.35 3.06 16.33
CA SER A 44 -6.12 2.31 16.08
C SER A 44 -4.89 3.18 16.31
N ARG A 45 -4.82 4.35 15.68
CA ARG A 45 -3.71 5.32 15.82
C ARG A 45 -4.09 6.67 15.21
N THR A 46 -3.38 7.71 15.62
CA THR A 46 -3.38 9.01 14.94
C THR A 46 -2.15 9.10 14.04
N LEU A 47 -2.33 9.56 12.81
CA LEU A 47 -1.26 9.93 11.88
C LEU A 47 -1.07 11.43 12.01
N GLU A 48 0.08 11.84 12.52
CA GLU A 48 0.46 13.25 12.58
C GLU A 48 0.97 13.71 11.22
N ALA A 49 1.39 14.96 11.13
CA ALA A 49 1.96 15.50 9.90
C ALA A 49 3.17 14.69 9.40
N GLY A 50 3.24 14.47 8.09
CA GLY A 50 4.39 13.84 7.45
C GLY A 50 4.09 12.53 6.73
N PHE A 51 5.15 11.81 6.42
CA PHE A 51 5.12 10.61 5.59
C PHE A 51 4.81 9.37 6.42
N HIS A 52 3.77 8.65 6.03
CA HIS A 52 3.32 7.43 6.71
C HIS A 52 3.24 6.29 5.70
N ILE A 53 3.75 5.12 6.09
CA ILE A 53 3.55 3.86 5.39
C ILE A 53 2.52 3.08 6.21
N LEU A 54 1.38 2.75 5.61
CA LEU A 54 0.28 1.98 6.22
C LEU A 54 0.47 0.47 6.06
#